data_AF-A0A1E7FTP8-F1
#
_entry.id   AF-A0A1E7FTP8-F1
#
_cell.length_a   1.000
_cell.length_b   1.000
_cell.length_c   1.000
_cell.angle_alpha   90.00
_cell.angle_beta   90.00
_cell.angle_gamma   90.00
#
_symmetry.space_group_name_H-M   'P 1'
#
loop_
_entity.id
_entity.type
_entity.pdbx_description
1 polymer ?
#
loop_
_entity_poly.entity_id
_entity_poly.type
_entity_poly.pdbx_seq_one_letter_code
_entity_poly.pdbx_strand_id
1 'polypeptide(L)'
;MSAPVITSRWAGNFDCTVCRRKRLMADEFSKSSLDKHRKTGQALQCKPCVAKQEQEKRMEAARNKNNSNNKDNNNDDDDDDDNEKRTCALCNQLLSKDSYNRNQWSKPEGKSRCRSCVEKSIKEEEKQQLNNKDGKTDDARKKLEELKLSKTATAREIVAAESVVAAFEAEKVTGLKPIRMGGRGRGGHGGSKRSSGRGGGRGGGRGSGRGTTTSTTR
;
A
#
# COMPACT_ATOMS: atom_id res chain seq x y z
N MET A 1 -38.65 -37.85 -17.74
CA MET A 1 -38.51 -36.40 -18.01
C MET A 1 -37.14 -35.95 -17.51
N SER A 2 -36.23 -35.58 -18.41
CA SER A 2 -34.85 -35.23 -18.07
C SER A 2 -34.79 -33.85 -17.39
N ALA A 3 -34.14 -33.77 -16.24
CA ALA A 3 -33.91 -32.50 -15.56
C ALA A 3 -33.00 -31.59 -16.42
N PRO A 4 -33.31 -30.29 -16.57
CA PRO A 4 -32.44 -29.37 -17.29
C PRO A 4 -31.13 -29.20 -16.53
N VAL A 5 -30.00 -29.41 -17.22
CA VAL A 5 -28.67 -29.14 -16.67
C VAL A 5 -28.56 -27.63 -16.43
N ILE A 6 -28.50 -27.22 -15.17
CA ILE A 6 -28.27 -25.83 -14.76
C ILE A 6 -26.79 -25.50 -15.00
N THR A 7 -26.42 -25.24 -16.25
CA THR A 7 -25.06 -24.84 -16.66
C THR A 7 -24.73 -23.38 -16.31
N SER A 8 -25.70 -22.62 -15.80
CA SER A 8 -25.59 -21.17 -15.58
C SER A 8 -24.65 -20.76 -14.46
N ARG A 9 -24.17 -21.71 -13.63
CA ARG A 9 -23.40 -21.37 -12.43
C ARG A 9 -21.89 -21.31 -12.62
N TRP A 10 -21.30 -22.03 -13.57
CA TRP A 10 -19.83 -22.18 -13.64
C TRP A 10 -19.15 -21.66 -14.91
N ALA A 11 -19.89 -21.34 -15.99
CA ALA A 11 -19.37 -20.60 -17.14
C ALA A 11 -20.43 -19.57 -17.60
N GLY A 12 -20.85 -18.72 -16.65
CA GLY A 12 -22.02 -17.85 -16.79
C GLY A 12 -21.91 -16.89 -17.97
N ASN A 13 -22.86 -17.00 -18.89
CA ASN A 13 -23.20 -15.96 -19.85
C ASN A 13 -23.77 -14.77 -19.07
N PHE A 14 -23.00 -13.68 -18.94
CA PHE A 14 -23.44 -12.49 -18.22
C PHE A 14 -23.96 -11.42 -19.18
N ASP A 15 -24.93 -10.64 -18.72
CA ASP A 15 -25.52 -9.54 -19.50
C ASP A 15 -25.08 -8.20 -18.88
N CYS A 16 -24.60 -7.28 -19.73
CA CYS A 16 -24.28 -5.94 -19.28
C CYS A 16 -25.52 -5.04 -19.31
N THR A 17 -25.84 -4.38 -18.19
CA THR A 17 -27.03 -3.51 -18.11
C THR A 17 -26.89 -2.18 -18.85
N VAL A 18 -25.66 -1.72 -19.09
CA VAL A 18 -25.40 -0.43 -19.76
C VAL A 18 -25.43 -0.58 -21.28
N CYS A 19 -24.62 -1.49 -21.84
CA CYS A 19 -24.55 -1.69 -23.29
C CYS A 19 -25.51 -2.78 -23.82
N ARG A 20 -26.25 -3.47 -22.94
CA ARG A 20 -27.21 -4.55 -23.27
C ARG A 20 -26.62 -5.74 -24.03
N ARG A 21 -25.29 -5.83 -24.15
CA ARG A 21 -24.62 -7.02 -24.71
C ARG A 21 -24.89 -8.22 -23.80
N LYS A 22 -25.31 -9.32 -24.42
CA LYS A 22 -25.65 -10.58 -23.75
C LYS A 22 -24.54 -11.61 -23.92
N ARG A 23 -24.53 -12.63 -23.05
CA ARG A 23 -23.59 -13.77 -23.14
C ARG A 23 -22.12 -13.35 -23.14
N LEU A 24 -21.81 -12.32 -22.38
CA LEU A 24 -20.44 -11.89 -22.17
C LEU A 24 -19.74 -12.85 -21.20
N MET A 25 -18.48 -13.12 -21.48
CA MET A 25 -17.62 -13.95 -20.63
C MET A 25 -17.26 -13.20 -19.34
N ALA A 26 -16.97 -13.95 -18.28
CA ALA A 26 -16.58 -13.40 -16.98
C ALA A 26 -15.41 -12.41 -17.07
N ASP A 27 -14.49 -12.60 -18.02
CA ASP A 27 -13.32 -11.73 -18.21
C ASP A 27 -13.67 -10.32 -18.68
N GLU A 28 -14.88 -10.10 -19.23
CA GLU A 28 -15.36 -8.75 -19.58
C GLU A 28 -15.86 -7.96 -18.36
N PHE A 29 -15.90 -8.57 -17.18
CA PHE A 29 -16.35 -7.95 -15.93
C PHE A 29 -15.22 -7.92 -14.90
N SER A 30 -15.35 -7.04 -13.90
CA SER A 30 -14.41 -7.04 -12.77
C SER A 30 -14.71 -8.21 -11.83
N LYS A 31 -13.67 -8.81 -11.23
CA LYS A 31 -13.85 -9.91 -10.25
C LYS A 31 -14.76 -9.47 -9.09
N SER A 32 -14.58 -8.24 -8.62
CA SER A 32 -15.40 -7.66 -7.55
C SER A 32 -16.85 -7.47 -7.96
N SER A 33 -17.15 -7.08 -9.20
CA SER A 33 -18.54 -6.98 -9.69
C SER A 33 -19.20 -8.35 -9.82
N LEU A 34 -18.47 -9.37 -10.27
CA LEU A 34 -18.98 -10.74 -10.33
C LEU A 34 -19.27 -11.30 -8.93
N ASP A 35 -18.39 -11.07 -7.97
CA ASP A 35 -18.59 -11.51 -6.59
C ASP A 35 -19.78 -10.81 -5.94
N LYS A 36 -19.98 -9.51 -6.20
CA LYS A 36 -21.17 -8.78 -5.76
C LYS A 36 -22.43 -9.35 -6.41
N HIS A 37 -22.45 -9.52 -7.72
CA HIS A 37 -23.60 -10.10 -8.44
C HIS A 37 -23.98 -11.49 -7.90
N ARG A 38 -22.99 -12.34 -7.59
CA ARG A 38 -23.22 -13.66 -7.00
C ARG A 38 -23.80 -13.60 -5.59
N LYS A 39 -23.45 -12.59 -4.80
CA LYS A 39 -23.91 -12.42 -3.41
C LYS A 39 -25.25 -11.72 -3.31
N THR A 40 -25.45 -10.65 -4.09
CA THR A 40 -26.58 -9.72 -3.94
C THR A 40 -27.50 -9.67 -5.14
N GLY A 41 -27.15 -10.32 -6.26
CA GLY A 41 -27.90 -10.24 -7.52
C GLY A 41 -27.77 -8.89 -8.24
N GLN A 42 -26.85 -8.02 -7.80
CA GLN A 42 -26.72 -6.67 -8.35
C GLN A 42 -26.37 -6.69 -9.85
N ALA A 43 -27.02 -5.83 -10.64
CA ALA A 43 -26.77 -5.66 -12.07
C ALA A 43 -25.28 -5.52 -12.43
N LEU A 44 -24.83 -6.25 -13.45
CA LEU A 44 -23.45 -6.24 -13.92
C LEU A 44 -23.20 -5.18 -15.00
N GLN A 45 -22.03 -4.53 -14.90
CA GLN A 45 -21.53 -3.60 -15.91
C GLN A 45 -20.19 -4.12 -16.44
N CYS A 46 -20.04 -4.19 -17.77
CA CYS A 46 -18.79 -4.64 -18.36
C CYS A 46 -17.70 -3.56 -18.23
N LYS A 47 -16.44 -3.99 -18.25
CA LYS A 47 -15.26 -3.14 -18.15
C LYS A 47 -15.29 -1.89 -19.07
N PRO A 48 -15.64 -1.97 -20.36
CA PRO A 48 -15.66 -0.78 -21.21
C PRO A 48 -16.74 0.24 -20.80
N CYS A 49 -17.89 -0.22 -20.30
CA CYS A 49 -18.93 0.68 -19.80
C CYS A 49 -18.50 1.37 -18.50
N VAL A 50 -17.84 0.65 -17.59
CA VAL A 50 -17.30 1.23 -16.36
C VAL A 50 -16.23 2.27 -16.68
N ALA A 51 -15.30 1.96 -17.59
CA ALA A 51 -14.25 2.88 -18.01
C ALA A 51 -14.84 4.16 -18.65
N LYS A 52 -15.87 4.02 -19.50
CA LYS A 52 -16.55 5.17 -20.12
C LYS A 52 -17.22 6.07 -19.07
N GLN A 53 -17.94 5.48 -18.11
CA GLN A 53 -18.58 6.24 -17.03
C GLN A 53 -17.57 6.92 -16.10
N GLU A 54 -16.45 6.28 -15.81
CA GLU A 54 -15.38 6.87 -15.01
C GLU A 54 -14.73 8.05 -15.74
N GLN A 55 -14.50 7.92 -17.05
CA GLN A 55 -13.96 9.00 -17.87
C GLN A 55 -14.92 10.18 -17.96
N GLU A 56 -16.22 9.94 -18.17
CA GLU A 56 -17.25 10.99 -18.16
C GLU A 56 -17.29 11.74 -16.83
N LYS A 57 -17.30 11.02 -15.70
CA LYS A 57 -17.23 11.63 -14.36
C LYS A 57 -15.96 12.44 -14.14
N ARG A 58 -14.81 11.96 -14.67
CA ARG A 58 -13.53 12.68 -14.57
C ARG A 58 -13.55 13.97 -15.40
N MET A 59 -14.14 13.95 -16.59
CA MET A 59 -14.31 15.15 -17.42
C MET A 59 -15.28 16.15 -16.79
N GLU A 60 -16.38 15.67 -16.21
CA GLU A 60 -17.35 16.53 -15.52
C GLU A 60 -16.75 17.19 -14.27
N ALA A 61 -15.99 16.45 -13.46
CA ALA A 61 -15.27 17.01 -12.33
C ALA A 61 -14.24 18.07 -12.75
N ALA A 62 -13.54 17.85 -13.88
CA ALA A 62 -12.63 18.84 -14.44
C ALA A 62 -13.36 20.11 -14.90
N ARG A 63 -14.54 19.97 -15.53
CA ARG A 63 -15.38 21.10 -15.95
C ARG A 63 -15.90 21.91 -14.76
N ASN A 64 -16.35 21.25 -13.70
CA ASN A 64 -16.84 21.93 -12.51
C ASN A 64 -15.74 22.71 -11.79
N LYS A 65 -14.50 22.18 -11.75
CA LYS A 65 -13.36 22.88 -11.16
C LYS A 65 -13.04 24.21 -11.86
N ASN A 66 -13.20 24.29 -13.18
CA ASN A 66 -12.98 25.54 -13.92
C ASN A 66 -14.08 26.58 -13.65
N ASN A 67 -15.30 26.16 -13.34
CA ASN A 67 -16.40 27.07 -13.00
C ASN A 67 -16.31 27.59 -11.55
N SER A 68 -15.73 26.82 -10.63
CA SER A 68 -15.54 27.24 -9.23
C SER A 68 -14.47 28.33 -9.08
N ASN A 69 -13.45 28.36 -9.94
CA ASN A 69 -12.39 29.37 -9.88
C ASN A 69 -12.85 30.79 -10.26
N ASN A 70 -14.09 30.96 -10.74
CA ASN A 70 -14.60 32.26 -11.19
C ASN A 70 -15.65 32.88 -10.24
N LYS A 71 -15.87 32.28 -9.05
CA LYS A 71 -16.92 32.70 -8.12
C LYS A 71 -16.44 33.15 -6.73
N ASP A 72 -15.12 33.23 -6.49
CA ASP A 72 -14.54 33.64 -5.21
C ASP A 72 -13.72 34.94 -5.36
N ASN A 73 -14.34 36.01 -5.87
CA ASN A 73 -13.68 37.30 -6.04
C ASN A 73 -14.45 38.47 -5.42
N ASN A 74 -15.32 38.24 -4.42
CA ASN A 74 -15.91 39.31 -3.61
C ASN A 74 -16.41 38.77 -2.27
N ASN A 75 -15.70 39.15 -1.19
CA ASN A 75 -16.07 39.29 0.23
C ASN A 75 -14.76 39.19 1.03
N ASP A 76 -14.05 40.29 1.26
CA ASP A 76 -14.21 41.27 2.35
C ASP A 76 -14.00 40.68 3.76
N ASP A 77 -12.93 41.19 4.40
CA ASP A 77 -12.62 41.27 5.84
C ASP A 77 -12.16 40.01 6.61
N ASP A 78 -10.85 39.66 6.50
CA ASP A 78 -9.97 39.23 7.61
C ASP A 78 -8.51 39.06 7.10
N ASP A 79 -7.92 40.18 6.68
CA ASP A 79 -6.73 40.30 5.81
C ASP A 79 -5.41 40.47 6.60
N ASP A 80 -5.04 39.49 7.42
CA ASP A 80 -3.75 39.51 8.15
C ASP A 80 -2.93 38.19 8.07
N ASP A 81 -3.50 37.09 7.53
CA ASP A 81 -2.89 35.75 7.62
C ASP A 81 -2.27 35.24 6.29
N ASP A 82 -2.44 35.98 5.18
CA ASP A 82 -1.89 35.60 3.86
C ASP A 82 -0.54 36.26 3.54
N ASN A 83 -0.14 37.27 4.31
CA ASN A 83 1.21 37.87 4.24
C ASN A 83 2.23 37.18 5.15
N GLU A 84 1.83 36.17 5.92
CA GLU A 84 2.75 35.41 6.76
C GLU A 84 3.79 34.70 5.86
N LYS A 85 5.06 34.98 6.10
CA LYS A 85 6.21 34.40 5.40
C LYS A 85 7.03 33.58 6.37
N ARG A 86 7.46 32.39 5.96
CA ARG A 86 8.26 31.49 6.80
C ARG A 86 9.53 31.03 6.09
N THR A 87 10.58 30.77 6.86
CA THR A 87 11.86 30.25 6.36
C THR A 87 11.83 28.73 6.19
N CYS A 88 12.20 28.25 5.01
CA CYS A 88 12.32 26.81 4.76
C CYS A 88 13.56 26.23 5.48
N ALA A 89 13.40 25.14 6.22
CA ALA A 89 14.48 24.49 6.98
C ALA A 89 15.62 23.89 6.14
N LEU A 90 15.41 23.67 4.83
CA LEU A 90 16.41 23.07 3.94
C LEU A 90 17.15 24.11 3.10
N CYS A 91 16.43 25.04 2.48
CA CYS A 91 17.02 26.06 1.60
C CYS A 91 17.15 27.44 2.26
N ASN A 92 16.64 27.62 3.49
CA ASN A 92 16.67 28.86 4.27
C ASN A 92 16.04 30.08 3.56
N GLN A 93 15.19 29.86 2.56
CA GLN A 93 14.48 30.93 1.85
C GLN A 93 13.21 31.34 2.60
N LEU A 94 12.97 32.65 2.71
CA LEU A 94 11.71 33.25 3.17
C LEU A 94 10.69 33.17 2.04
N LEU A 95 9.65 32.36 2.23
CA LEU A 95 8.63 32.10 1.22
C LEU A 95 7.23 32.28 1.82
N SER A 96 6.26 32.63 0.98
CA SER A 96 4.85 32.76 1.36
C SER A 96 4.17 31.40 1.55
N LYS A 97 2.99 31.41 2.18
CA LYS A 97 2.10 30.26 2.42
C LYS A 97 1.92 29.35 1.20
N ASP A 98 1.77 29.92 0.00
CA ASP A 98 1.58 29.18 -1.26
C ASP A 98 2.77 28.28 -1.65
N SER A 99 3.97 28.63 -1.19
CA SER A 99 5.19 27.85 -1.43
C SER A 99 5.29 26.62 -0.53
N TYR A 100 4.37 26.44 0.42
CA TYR A 100 4.31 25.32 1.34
C TYR A 100 3.05 24.49 1.10
N ASN A 101 3.17 23.18 1.32
CA ASN A 101 1.98 22.35 1.48
C ASN A 101 1.33 22.68 2.83
N ARG A 102 0.00 22.63 2.95
CA ARG A 102 -0.75 22.88 4.19
C ARG A 102 -0.17 22.14 5.42
N ASN A 103 0.25 20.89 5.23
CA ASN A 103 0.87 20.07 6.30
C ASN A 103 2.29 20.51 6.68
N GLN A 104 3.00 21.22 5.79
CA GLN A 104 4.30 21.83 6.09
C GLN A 104 4.12 23.23 6.69
N TRP A 105 3.06 23.94 6.30
CA TRP A 105 2.71 25.25 6.85
C TRP A 105 2.25 25.15 8.31
N SER A 106 1.52 24.10 8.69
CA SER A 106 1.12 23.90 10.10
C SER A 106 2.28 23.57 11.05
N LYS A 107 3.50 23.36 10.54
CA LYS A 107 4.68 23.09 11.36
C LYS A 107 5.27 24.40 11.90
N PRO A 108 5.88 24.37 13.10
CA PRO A 108 6.56 25.54 13.65
C PRO A 108 7.73 25.96 12.74
N GLU A 109 8.08 27.24 12.83
CA GLU A 109 9.23 27.81 12.11
C GLU A 109 10.51 27.02 12.40
N GLY A 110 11.39 26.94 11.39
CA GLY A 110 12.61 26.14 11.45
C GLY A 110 12.43 24.62 11.22
N LYS A 111 11.20 24.11 11.15
CA LYS A 111 10.91 22.69 10.79
C LYS A 111 10.14 22.53 9.47
N SER A 112 9.53 23.59 8.97
CA SER A 112 8.78 23.60 7.72
C SER A 112 9.73 23.47 6.51
N ARG A 113 9.31 22.72 5.49
CA ARG A 113 10.05 22.59 4.23
C ARG A 113 9.18 23.08 3.09
N CYS A 114 9.74 23.92 2.21
CA CYS A 114 9.02 24.39 1.04
C CYS A 114 8.74 23.24 0.06
N ARG A 115 7.76 23.45 -0.81
CA ARG A 115 7.25 22.44 -1.74
C ARG A 115 8.35 21.88 -2.65
N SER A 116 9.23 22.73 -3.17
CA SER A 116 10.34 22.31 -4.03
C SER A 116 11.34 21.41 -3.29
N CYS A 117 11.66 21.71 -2.03
CA CYS A 117 12.53 20.87 -1.21
C CYS A 117 11.89 19.53 -0.87
N VAL A 118 10.58 19.49 -0.60
CA VAL A 118 9.85 18.23 -0.36
C VAL A 118 9.79 17.37 -1.62
N GLU A 119 9.52 17.97 -2.78
CA GLU A 119 9.51 17.25 -4.06
C GLU A 119 10.90 16.70 -4.43
N LYS A 120 11.97 17.47 -4.14
CA LYS A 120 13.34 16.98 -4.30
C LYS A 120 13.63 15.78 -3.41
N SER A 121 13.27 15.83 -2.12
CA SER A 121 13.50 14.70 -1.22
C SER A 121 12.73 13.44 -1.65
N ILE A 122 11.48 13.58 -2.10
CA ILE A 122 10.70 12.44 -2.60
C ILE A 122 11.37 11.83 -3.85
N LYS A 123 11.77 12.67 -4.81
CA LYS A 123 12.47 12.20 -6.03
C LYS A 123 13.81 11.54 -5.71
N GLU A 124 14.53 12.04 -4.72
CA GLU A 124 15.80 11.43 -4.28
C GLU A 124 15.57 10.08 -3.59
N GLU A 125 14.55 9.98 -2.72
CA GLU A 125 14.16 8.71 -2.09
C GLU A 125 13.73 7.66 -3.14
N GLU A 126 12.94 8.06 -4.14
CA GLU A 126 12.55 7.19 -5.25
C GLU A 126 13.77 6.70 -6.04
N LYS A 127 14.70 7.59 -6.38
CA LYS A 127 15.96 7.22 -7.06
C LYS A 127 16.80 6.27 -6.22
N GLN A 128 16.94 6.52 -4.92
CA GLN A 128 17.66 5.63 -4.02
C GLN A 128 16.99 4.25 -3.93
N GLN A 129 15.66 4.19 -3.89
CA GLN A 129 14.92 2.92 -3.91
C GLN A 129 15.10 2.15 -5.22
N LEU A 130 15.14 2.84 -6.36
CA LEU A 130 15.41 2.22 -7.66
C LEU A 130 16.85 1.69 -7.73
N ASN A 131 17.84 2.50 -7.35
CA ASN A 131 19.25 2.08 -7.31
C ASN A 131 19.46 0.88 -6.39
N ASN A 132 18.79 0.85 -5.23
CA ASN A 132 18.85 -0.29 -4.31
C ASN A 132 18.18 -1.57 -4.83
N LYS A 133 17.26 -1.46 -5.79
CA LYS A 133 16.63 -2.62 -6.45
C LYS A 133 17.47 -3.10 -7.63
N ASP A 134 17.92 -2.18 -8.48
CA ASP A 134 18.74 -2.51 -9.65
C ASP A 134 20.11 -3.07 -9.23
N GLY A 135 20.72 -2.53 -8.17
CA GLY A 135 21.96 -3.09 -7.60
C GLY A 135 21.81 -4.55 -7.14
N LYS A 136 20.65 -4.93 -6.59
CA LYS A 136 20.39 -6.32 -6.18
C LYS A 136 20.26 -7.27 -7.38
N THR A 137 19.65 -6.81 -8.47
CA THR A 137 19.57 -7.62 -9.69
C THR A 137 20.93 -7.80 -10.34
N ASP A 138 21.76 -6.75 -10.37
CA ASP A 138 23.09 -6.79 -10.96
C ASP A 138 24.04 -7.66 -10.13
N ASP A 139 24.00 -7.55 -8.82
CA ASP A 139 24.79 -8.40 -7.92
C ASP A 139 24.39 -9.89 -8.04
N ALA A 140 23.09 -10.17 -8.23
CA ALA A 140 22.63 -11.54 -8.47
C ALA A 140 23.10 -12.10 -9.82
N ARG A 141 23.13 -11.27 -10.87
CA ARG A 141 23.66 -11.64 -12.19
C ARG A 141 25.16 -11.90 -12.16
N LYS A 142 25.94 -11.02 -11.52
CA LYS A 142 27.39 -11.22 -11.34
C LYS A 142 27.71 -12.53 -10.63
N LYS A 143 26.98 -12.86 -9.56
CA LYS A 143 27.14 -14.14 -8.85
C LYS A 143 26.84 -15.36 -9.73
N LEU A 144 25.81 -15.26 -10.57
CA LEU A 144 25.49 -16.31 -11.53
C LEU A 144 26.59 -16.47 -12.58
N GLU A 145 27.13 -15.37 -13.10
CA GLU A 145 28.24 -15.40 -14.06
C GLU A 145 29.51 -15.99 -13.43
N GLU A 146 29.86 -15.57 -12.21
CA GLU A 146 30.99 -16.11 -11.45
C GLU A 146 30.85 -17.63 -11.24
N LEU A 147 29.66 -18.09 -10.84
CA LEU A 147 29.38 -19.52 -10.69
C LEU A 147 29.48 -20.28 -12.02
N LYS A 148 29.01 -19.71 -13.13
CA LYS A 148 29.10 -20.33 -14.47
C LYS A 148 30.54 -20.42 -14.97
N LEU A 149 31.39 -19.46 -14.63
CA LEU A 149 32.81 -19.47 -14.98
C LEU A 149 33.62 -20.40 -14.07
N SER A 150 33.18 -20.58 -12.83
CA SER A 150 33.84 -21.47 -11.89
C SER A 150 33.69 -22.93 -12.31
N LYS A 151 34.81 -23.64 -12.42
CA LYS A 151 34.81 -25.10 -12.73
C LYS A 151 34.41 -25.95 -11.51
N THR A 152 34.30 -25.34 -10.34
CA THR A 152 34.00 -26.00 -9.07
C THR A 152 32.53 -25.90 -8.68
N ALA A 153 31.74 -25.06 -9.34
CA ALA A 153 30.33 -24.93 -9.02
C ALA A 153 29.56 -26.21 -9.36
N THR A 154 28.74 -26.64 -8.42
CA THR A 154 27.80 -27.73 -8.65
C THR A 154 26.61 -27.23 -9.48
N ALA A 155 26.03 -28.11 -10.31
CA ALA A 155 24.83 -27.78 -11.09
C ALA A 155 23.68 -27.24 -10.20
N ARG A 156 23.60 -27.73 -8.95
CA ARG A 156 22.63 -27.27 -7.96
C ARG A 156 22.83 -25.79 -7.57
N GLU A 157 24.06 -25.34 -7.42
CA GLU A 157 24.37 -23.94 -7.09
C GLU A 157 24.05 -23.01 -8.25
N ILE A 158 24.33 -23.43 -9.48
CA ILE A 158 23.99 -22.67 -10.69
C ILE A 158 22.47 -22.49 -10.81
N VAL A 159 21.69 -23.57 -10.66
CA VAL A 159 20.22 -23.51 -10.69
C VAL A 159 19.68 -22.65 -9.54
N ALA A 160 20.29 -22.73 -8.35
CA ALA A 160 19.89 -21.87 -7.22
C ALA A 160 20.14 -20.39 -7.53
N ALA A 161 21.29 -20.02 -8.10
CA ALA A 161 21.59 -18.65 -8.50
C ALA A 161 20.66 -18.15 -9.62
N GLU A 162 20.39 -19.00 -10.63
CA GLU A 162 19.41 -18.71 -11.69
C GLU A 162 18.02 -18.45 -11.14
N SER A 163 17.57 -19.27 -10.18
CA SER A 163 16.28 -19.07 -9.52
C SER A 163 16.19 -17.74 -8.76
N VAL A 164 17.31 -17.26 -8.20
CA VAL A 164 17.37 -15.97 -7.50
C VAL A 164 17.30 -14.80 -8.48
N VAL A 165 18.02 -14.87 -9.61
CA VAL A 165 17.92 -13.86 -10.67
C VAL A 165 16.50 -13.79 -11.21
N ALA A 166 15.90 -14.93 -11.55
CA ALA A 166 14.52 -15.01 -12.02
C ALA A 166 13.52 -14.45 -10.99
N ALA A 167 13.75 -14.69 -9.70
CA ALA A 167 12.91 -14.15 -8.63
C ALA A 167 12.99 -12.62 -8.53
N PHE A 168 14.17 -12.02 -8.65
CA PHE A 168 14.32 -10.55 -8.63
C PHE A 168 13.77 -9.90 -9.91
N GLU A 169 13.93 -10.54 -11.06
CA GLU A 169 13.32 -10.07 -12.31
C GLU A 169 11.78 -10.14 -12.24
N ALA A 170 11.23 -11.21 -11.66
CA ALA A 170 9.81 -11.32 -11.39
C ALA A 170 9.33 -10.26 -10.39
N GLU A 171 10.09 -9.95 -9.34
CA GLU A 171 9.76 -8.84 -8.42
C GLU A 171 9.72 -7.49 -9.16
N LYS A 172 10.68 -7.24 -10.05
CA LYS A 172 10.73 -6.01 -10.86
C LYS A 172 9.50 -5.87 -11.77
N VAL A 173 9.03 -6.96 -12.35
CA VAL A 173 7.86 -6.97 -13.25
C VAL A 173 6.53 -6.92 -12.48
N THR A 174 6.42 -7.68 -11.40
CA THR A 174 5.15 -7.90 -10.69
C THR A 174 4.95 -7.00 -9.49
N GLY A 175 6.02 -6.40 -8.96
CA GLY A 175 6.01 -5.68 -7.69
C GLY A 175 5.83 -6.58 -6.46
N LEU A 176 5.81 -7.90 -6.62
CA LEU A 176 5.62 -8.87 -5.55
C LEU A 176 6.98 -9.39 -5.07
N LYS A 177 7.22 -9.32 -3.75
CA LYS A 177 8.43 -9.86 -3.15
C LYS A 177 8.47 -11.38 -3.25
N PRO A 178 9.62 -11.99 -3.63
CA PRO A 178 9.74 -13.44 -3.70
C PRO A 178 9.66 -14.06 -2.31
N ILE A 179 8.78 -15.05 -2.16
CA ILE A 179 8.60 -15.80 -0.91
C ILE A 179 9.28 -17.16 -1.09
N ARG A 180 10.23 -17.48 -0.21
CA ARG A 180 10.78 -18.85 -0.13
C ARG A 180 9.70 -19.79 0.38
N MET A 181 9.21 -20.67 -0.48
CA MET A 181 8.36 -21.79 -0.13
C MET A 181 9.21 -22.88 0.55
N GLY A 182 9.72 -22.58 1.74
CA GLY A 182 10.56 -23.47 2.55
C GLY A 182 9.76 -24.12 3.67
N GLY A 183 9.79 -25.46 3.71
CA GLY A 183 8.96 -26.32 4.56
C GLY A 183 9.01 -26.01 6.06
N ARG A 184 7.88 -25.54 6.57
CA ARG A 184 7.31 -25.97 7.85
C ARG A 184 5.84 -26.18 7.59
N GLY A 185 5.39 -27.44 7.65
CA GLY A 185 3.98 -27.73 7.84
C GLY A 185 3.53 -26.98 9.09
N ARG A 186 2.88 -25.82 8.90
CA ARG A 186 2.06 -25.23 9.94
C ARG A 186 0.77 -26.03 9.93
N GLY A 187 0.85 -27.20 10.57
CA GLY A 187 -0.32 -27.79 11.19
C GLY A 187 -1.03 -26.67 11.93
N GLY A 188 -2.31 -26.48 11.61
CA GLY A 188 -3.17 -25.63 12.39
C GLY A 188 -3.14 -26.15 13.82
N HIS A 189 -2.61 -25.34 14.73
CA HIS A 189 -3.00 -25.34 16.13
C HIS A 189 -3.10 -23.88 16.52
N GLY A 190 -4.34 -23.40 16.54
CA GLY A 190 -4.69 -22.16 17.19
C GLY A 190 -4.21 -22.22 18.63
N GLY A 191 -3.16 -21.45 18.93
CA GLY A 191 -2.79 -21.09 20.30
C GLY A 191 -3.80 -20.08 20.82
N SER A 192 -5.01 -20.57 21.10
CA SER A 192 -6.00 -19.90 21.93
C SER A 192 -5.38 -19.64 23.30
N LYS A 193 -4.81 -18.45 23.50
CA LYS A 193 -4.53 -17.94 24.85
C LYS A 193 -5.75 -17.19 25.35
N ARG A 194 -6.86 -17.90 25.55
CA ARG A 194 -7.93 -17.48 26.48
C ARG A 194 -8.52 -18.71 27.19
N SER A 195 -8.27 -18.74 28.50
CA SER A 195 -9.17 -19.22 29.56
C SER A 195 -9.34 -20.73 29.81
N SER A 196 -8.72 -21.20 30.91
CA SER A 196 -9.30 -21.97 32.04
C SER A 196 -8.12 -22.69 32.73
N GLY A 197 -7.85 -22.58 34.03
CA GLY A 197 -8.78 -22.54 35.14
C GLY A 197 -8.79 -23.92 35.80
N ARG A 198 -7.86 -24.20 36.74
CA ARG A 198 -8.10 -24.99 37.98
C ARG A 198 -6.81 -25.32 38.76
N GLY A 199 -6.85 -24.96 40.05
CA GLY A 199 -6.18 -25.64 41.18
C GLY A 199 -4.72 -25.26 41.39
N GLY A 200 -4.24 -24.86 42.56
CA GLY A 200 -4.80 -24.86 43.91
C GLY A 200 -3.64 -24.83 44.92
N GLY A 201 -3.80 -24.12 46.04
CA GLY A 201 -2.83 -24.06 47.15
C GLY A 201 -2.68 -22.63 47.67
N ARG A 202 -3.54 -22.12 48.57
CA ARG A 202 -3.54 -22.30 50.04
C ARG A 202 -2.18 -22.07 50.70
N GLY A 203 -2.09 -20.97 51.45
CA GLY A 203 -1.04 -20.58 52.39
C GLY A 203 -0.75 -19.08 52.24
N GLY A 204 -1.08 -18.15 53.13
CA GLY A 204 -1.23 -18.21 54.58
C GLY A 204 -0.11 -17.36 55.21
N GLY A 205 -0.45 -16.21 55.80
CA GLY A 205 0.46 -15.32 56.56
C GLY A 205 0.43 -13.89 56.00
N ARG A 206 -0.31 -12.92 56.54
CA ARG A 206 -0.15 -12.25 57.86
C ARG A 206 1.32 -11.98 58.20
N GLY A 207 1.73 -10.72 58.07
CA GLY A 207 3.03 -10.23 58.52
C GLY A 207 3.12 -8.71 58.44
N SER A 208 2.72 -8.05 59.53
CA SER A 208 2.97 -6.64 59.84
C SER A 208 4.48 -6.33 59.96
N GLY A 209 4.89 -5.10 59.68
CA GLY A 209 6.18 -4.54 60.12
C GLY A 209 6.74 -3.52 59.11
N ARG A 210 6.57 -2.20 59.29
CA ARG A 210 7.23 -1.27 60.24
C ARG A 210 8.70 -0.94 59.86
N GLY A 211 8.87 0.19 59.17
CA GLY A 211 9.78 1.28 59.58
C GLY A 211 11.27 1.28 59.17
N THR A 212 11.81 2.51 59.22
CA THR A 212 13.22 3.00 59.13
C THR A 212 13.76 3.26 57.71
N THR A 213 13.90 4.52 57.25
CA THR A 213 14.86 5.62 57.56
C THR A 213 16.33 5.31 57.27
N THR A 214 16.94 6.03 56.32
CA THR A 214 18.25 6.73 56.35
C THR A 214 18.57 7.14 54.89
N SER A 215 18.59 8.42 54.48
CA SER A 215 19.62 9.46 54.69
C SER A 215 21.06 8.95 54.52
N THR A 216 21.75 9.35 53.44
CA THR A 216 23.14 9.86 53.47
C THR A 216 23.53 10.46 52.13
N THR A 217 23.96 11.71 52.23
CA THR A 217 24.58 12.64 51.27
C THR A 217 25.99 12.21 50.87
N ARG A 218 26.41 12.58 49.66
CA ARG A 218 27.61 13.41 49.45
C ARG A 218 27.54 14.10 48.09
#